data_AF-A0A6G6K611-F1
#
_entry.id   AF-A0A6G6K611-F1
#
_cell.length_a   1.000
_cell.length_b   1.000
_cell.length_c   1.000
_cell.angle_alpha   90.00
_cell.angle_beta   90.00
_cell.angle_gamma   90.00
#
_symmetry.space_group_name_H-M   'P 1'
#
loop_
_entity.id
_entity.type
_entity.pdbx_description
1 polymer ?
#
loop_
_entity_poly.entity_id
_entity_poly.type
_entity_poly.pdbx_seq_one_letter_code
_entity_poly.pdbx_strand_id
1 'polypeptide(L)'
;MSTALILVGHGSTLNPDSSAPTHQHADEIRRRGVFDEVACCFWKEEPSMREVFYTVKSKEIFVVPNFTSEGYFCQEVIPRELRVEGPITKRGDTNIYYCAPVGVHPSMTKLLLKRADEVAPGVPREQTALVIVGHGTSLNENSTKAIKDQVTFIREGGYGFAEVLDAYMEEAPFVAKWNEMSTAPNVVVVPFFIADGLHSYQDIPVLLGITNEPTAAASQNDVFWHNPHDLHGRKLYYSSAIGTEALMADVVLDQVSDFKTRHGLTKETAAGSNASLLKHGEALEFLLSREGGFRIGQVQVNRNDDGSWHCHHVDDAENRGGLQAFKTPEDARSIATYDDAGNFRALKTAPTLRRGWMLELSNTSELLLALDFLYPAAVGLWEHWLGNTLESVSLRETLGRQTGMYRFAKNITDEQAQQLVAEVCNPTSKCLRAISWSLDSEQPLTALPTLEQMNCNSECKRSSLPSLLCVAPCGQVISAAAERSRLSRTTSRQ
;
A
#
# COMPACT_ATOMS: atom_id res chain seq x y z
N MET A 1 -22.25 14.61 -3.32
CA MET A 1 -21.06 14.58 -4.22
C MET A 1 -20.39 13.23 -4.01
N SER A 2 -19.80 12.64 -5.06
CA SER A 2 -19.07 11.36 -4.94
C SER A 2 -17.83 11.53 -4.08
N THR A 3 -17.58 10.59 -3.19
CA THR A 3 -16.48 10.58 -2.22
C THR A 3 -15.60 9.35 -2.39
N ALA A 4 -14.29 9.56 -2.33
CA ALA A 4 -13.31 8.48 -2.34
C ALA A 4 -12.48 8.44 -1.06
N LEU A 5 -12.04 7.25 -0.70
CA LEU A 5 -11.06 7.02 0.35
C LEU A 5 -9.80 6.37 -0.25
N ILE A 6 -8.63 6.90 0.10
CA ILE A 6 -7.32 6.34 -0.24
C ILE A 6 -6.60 5.98 1.06
N LEU A 7 -6.34 4.69 1.29
CA LEU A 7 -5.46 4.23 2.36
C LEU A 7 -4.01 4.21 1.87
N VAL A 8 -3.11 4.85 2.61
CA VAL A 8 -1.69 4.91 2.26
C VAL A 8 -0.89 4.03 3.20
N GLY A 9 -0.30 2.95 2.68
CA GLY A 9 0.58 2.05 3.42
C GLY A 9 2.06 2.26 3.10
N HIS A 10 2.94 1.68 3.91
CA HIS A 10 4.37 1.68 3.62
C HIS A 10 4.72 0.68 2.50
N GLY A 11 4.22 -0.56 2.64
CA GLY A 11 4.49 -1.65 1.72
C GLY A 11 5.95 -2.14 1.74
N SER A 12 6.25 -3.10 0.87
CA SER A 12 7.57 -3.75 0.79
C SER A 12 7.90 -4.17 -0.63
N THR A 13 9.19 -4.23 -0.98
CA THR A 13 9.64 -4.88 -2.23
C THR A 13 9.98 -6.35 -2.03
N LEU A 14 9.94 -6.84 -0.78
CA LEU A 14 10.47 -8.15 -0.40
C LEU A 14 9.41 -9.09 0.20
N ASN A 15 8.38 -8.54 0.84
CA ASN A 15 7.40 -9.32 1.58
C ASN A 15 5.96 -8.79 1.38
N PRO A 16 5.06 -9.54 0.74
CA PRO A 16 3.66 -9.14 0.55
C PRO A 16 2.87 -8.99 1.86
N ASP A 17 3.31 -9.63 2.95
CA ASP A 17 2.62 -9.54 4.24
C ASP A 17 2.63 -8.10 4.79
N SER A 18 3.56 -7.26 4.32
CA SER A 18 3.68 -5.85 4.73
C SER A 18 2.53 -4.95 4.25
N SER A 19 1.84 -5.32 3.16
CA SER A 19 0.69 -4.58 2.62
C SER A 19 -0.65 -5.25 2.90
N ALA A 20 -0.66 -6.54 3.26
CA ALA A 20 -1.88 -7.32 3.45
C ALA A 20 -2.92 -6.66 4.39
N PRO A 21 -2.57 -6.12 5.58
CA PRO A 21 -3.57 -5.50 6.44
C PRO A 21 -4.17 -4.23 5.84
N THR A 22 -3.39 -3.43 5.11
CA THR A 22 -3.91 -2.24 4.43
C THR A 22 -4.93 -2.61 3.35
N HIS A 23 -4.68 -3.70 2.63
CA HIS A 23 -5.64 -4.24 1.67
C HIS A 23 -6.91 -4.73 2.37
N GLN A 24 -6.79 -5.52 3.44
CA GLN A 24 -7.93 -6.03 4.20
C GLN A 24 -8.83 -4.90 4.73
N HIS A 25 -8.25 -3.82 5.26
CA HIS A 25 -9.02 -2.68 5.74
C HIS A 25 -9.72 -1.94 4.60
N ALA A 26 -9.05 -1.77 3.45
CA ALA A 26 -9.68 -1.17 2.28
C ALA A 26 -10.84 -2.03 1.75
N ASP A 27 -10.69 -3.35 1.74
CA ASP A 27 -11.70 -4.29 1.27
C ASP A 27 -12.91 -4.31 2.23
N GLU A 28 -12.67 -4.28 3.55
CA GLU A 28 -13.73 -4.13 4.55
C GLU A 28 -14.49 -2.80 4.42
N ILE A 29 -13.80 -1.68 4.23
CA ILE A 29 -14.47 -0.38 4.03
C ILE A 29 -15.27 -0.36 2.73
N ARG A 30 -14.74 -0.96 1.65
CA ARG A 30 -15.48 -1.11 0.39
C ARG A 30 -16.76 -1.92 0.58
N ARG A 31 -16.68 -3.04 1.32
CA ARG A 31 -17.83 -3.90 1.65
C ARG A 31 -18.90 -3.15 2.44
N ARG A 32 -18.52 -2.19 3.29
CA ARG A 32 -19.46 -1.35 4.06
C ARG A 32 -20.18 -0.30 3.20
N GLY A 33 -19.67 0.03 2.01
CA GLY A 33 -20.30 0.97 1.08
C GLY A 33 -20.43 2.40 1.60
N VAL A 34 -19.55 2.82 2.52
CA VAL A 34 -19.57 4.17 3.13
C VAL A 34 -18.82 5.23 2.30
N PHE A 35 -18.12 4.80 1.25
CA PHE A 35 -17.53 5.63 0.20
C PHE A 35 -17.95 5.08 -1.17
N ASP A 36 -18.01 5.94 -2.17
CA ASP A 36 -18.29 5.54 -3.56
C ASP A 36 -17.11 4.79 -4.18
N GLU A 37 -15.88 5.18 -3.79
CA GLU A 37 -14.64 4.56 -4.24
C GLU A 37 -13.66 4.37 -3.07
N VAL A 38 -13.00 3.21 -3.02
CA VAL A 38 -11.95 2.92 -2.02
C VAL A 38 -10.74 2.38 -2.74
N ALA A 39 -9.59 3.03 -2.58
CA ALA A 39 -8.31 2.62 -3.12
C ALA A 39 -7.25 2.52 -2.02
N CYS A 40 -6.16 1.83 -2.33
CA CYS A 40 -4.97 1.77 -1.49
C CYS A 40 -3.74 2.06 -2.33
N CYS A 41 -2.71 2.67 -1.73
CA CYS A 41 -1.42 2.82 -2.36
C CYS A 41 -0.28 2.69 -1.36
N PHE A 42 0.93 2.44 -1.87
CA PHE A 42 2.10 2.12 -1.06
C PHE A 42 3.31 2.95 -1.48
N TRP A 43 4.23 3.10 -0.53
CA TRP A 43 5.50 3.77 -0.76
C TRP A 43 6.45 2.93 -1.61
N LYS A 44 6.62 1.64 -1.26
CA LYS A 44 7.65 0.77 -1.81
C LYS A 44 7.17 -0.17 -2.93
N GLU A 45 5.87 -0.36 -3.09
CA GLU A 45 5.27 -1.31 -4.04
C GLU A 45 4.09 -0.70 -4.80
N GLU A 46 3.51 -1.49 -5.70
CA GLU A 46 2.30 -1.12 -6.44
C GLU A 46 1.04 -1.70 -5.78
N PRO A 47 -0.08 -0.96 -5.69
CA PRO A 47 -0.36 0.36 -6.29
C PRO A 47 0.49 1.51 -5.73
N SER A 48 1.03 2.37 -6.59
CA SER A 48 1.95 3.42 -6.16
C SER A 48 1.25 4.74 -5.84
N MET A 49 1.75 5.48 -4.83
CA MET A 49 1.33 6.86 -4.56
C MET A 49 1.37 7.78 -5.79
N ARG A 50 2.30 7.53 -6.72
CA ARG A 50 2.47 8.30 -7.96
C ARG A 50 1.25 8.21 -8.90
N GLU A 51 0.46 7.16 -8.77
CA GLU A 51 -0.60 6.81 -9.72
C GLU A 51 -1.99 6.70 -9.07
N VAL A 52 -2.08 6.79 -7.73
CA VAL A 52 -3.32 6.50 -7.00
C VAL A 52 -4.47 7.45 -7.34
N PHE A 53 -4.20 8.70 -7.70
CA PHE A 53 -5.26 9.62 -8.10
C PHE A 53 -5.88 9.28 -9.46
N TYR A 54 -5.25 8.39 -10.24
CA TYR A 54 -5.83 7.84 -11.47
C TYR A 54 -6.69 6.60 -11.21
N THR A 55 -6.74 6.06 -9.99
CA THR A 55 -7.62 4.92 -9.64
C THR A 55 -8.99 5.36 -9.12
N VAL A 56 -9.23 6.66 -8.96
CA VAL A 56 -10.48 7.22 -8.41
C VAL A 56 -10.96 8.42 -9.25
N LYS A 57 -12.28 8.59 -9.36
CA LYS A 57 -12.91 9.69 -10.14
C LYS A 57 -13.63 10.73 -9.27
N SER A 58 -13.83 10.43 -7.99
CA SER A 58 -14.49 11.31 -7.02
C SER A 58 -13.77 12.66 -6.86
N LYS A 59 -14.55 13.71 -6.60
CA LYS A 59 -14.05 15.07 -6.41
C LYS A 59 -13.71 15.40 -4.97
N GLU A 60 -14.15 14.57 -4.04
CA GLU A 60 -13.89 14.70 -2.62
C GLU A 60 -13.11 13.46 -2.17
N ILE A 61 -11.79 13.60 -1.98
CA ILE A 61 -10.90 12.46 -1.76
C ILE A 61 -10.28 12.57 -0.36
N PHE A 62 -10.56 11.61 0.51
CA PHE A 62 -9.91 11.48 1.81
C PHE A 62 -8.68 10.57 1.68
N VAL A 63 -7.54 11.03 2.17
CA VAL A 63 -6.29 10.28 2.20
C VAL A 63 -5.95 10.00 3.65
N VAL A 64 -5.91 8.72 4.04
CA VAL A 64 -5.61 8.30 5.41
C VAL A 64 -4.31 7.49 5.42
N PRO A 65 -3.23 8.00 6.05
CA PRO A 65 -2.02 7.20 6.26
C PRO A 65 -2.27 6.05 7.24
N ASN A 66 -2.13 4.82 6.77
CA ASN A 66 -2.17 3.62 7.60
C ASN A 66 -0.78 3.38 8.21
N PHE A 67 -0.41 4.23 9.18
CA PHE A 67 0.88 4.25 9.88
C PHE A 67 0.65 4.37 11.40
N THR A 68 1.54 3.77 12.19
CA THR A 68 1.43 3.78 13.65
C THR A 68 1.94 5.06 14.31
N SER A 69 2.69 5.90 13.60
CA SER A 69 3.21 7.17 14.12
C SER A 69 3.07 8.31 13.11
N GLU A 70 3.01 9.52 13.65
CA GLU A 70 3.08 10.77 12.89
C GLU A 70 4.54 11.26 12.79
N GLY A 71 5.38 10.44 12.17
CA GLY A 71 6.80 10.75 11.95
C GLY A 71 7.09 11.37 10.59
N TYR A 72 8.37 11.37 10.23
CA TYR A 72 8.90 11.88 8.95
C TYR A 72 8.12 11.40 7.70
N PHE A 73 7.64 10.15 7.69
CA PHE A 73 6.88 9.64 6.55
C PHE A 73 5.54 10.37 6.37
N CYS A 74 4.74 10.47 7.44
CA CYS A 74 3.42 11.10 7.40
C CYS A 74 3.50 12.62 7.23
N GLN A 75 4.57 13.25 7.72
CA GLN A 75 4.73 14.71 7.66
C GLN A 75 5.40 15.19 6.37
N GLU A 76 6.33 14.41 5.80
CA GLU A 76 7.19 14.89 4.71
C GLU A 76 7.11 14.00 3.46
N VAL A 77 7.25 12.68 3.61
CA VAL A 77 7.35 11.77 2.46
C VAL A 77 6.01 11.63 1.76
N ILE A 78 4.97 11.22 2.47
CA ILE A 78 3.65 10.97 1.87
C ILE A 78 3.09 12.25 1.24
N PRO A 79 3.10 13.43 1.92
CA PRO A 79 2.64 14.66 1.30
C PRO A 79 3.39 15.04 0.03
N ARG A 80 4.72 14.95 0.04
CA ARG A 80 5.57 15.24 -1.13
C ARG A 80 5.26 14.32 -2.31
N GLU A 81 5.12 13.03 -2.06
CA GLU A 81 4.97 12.02 -3.11
C GLU A 81 3.56 11.99 -3.68
N LEU A 82 2.56 12.29 -2.85
CA LEU A 82 1.21 12.55 -3.30
C LEU A 82 1.04 13.95 -3.87
N ARG A 83 1.99 14.88 -3.69
CA ARG A 83 1.91 16.31 -4.06
C ARG A 83 0.77 17.06 -3.36
N VAL A 84 0.51 16.75 -2.09
CA VAL A 84 -0.50 17.43 -1.28
C VAL A 84 0.16 18.48 -0.38
N GLU A 85 -0.51 19.61 -0.24
CA GLU A 85 -0.10 20.77 0.54
C GLU A 85 -1.08 20.98 1.69
N GLY A 86 -0.59 20.81 2.91
CA GLY A 86 -1.39 20.95 4.12
C GLY A 86 -2.54 19.93 4.22
N PRO A 87 -3.53 20.19 5.11
CA PRO A 87 -4.64 19.27 5.32
C PRO A 87 -5.66 19.26 4.16
N ILE A 88 -5.77 20.35 3.40
CA ILE A 88 -6.71 20.49 2.29
C ILE A 88 -5.96 20.99 1.06
N THR A 89 -5.91 20.18 0.01
CA THR A 89 -5.31 20.54 -1.27
C THR A 89 -6.38 20.56 -2.36
N LYS A 90 -6.42 21.63 -3.17
CA LYS A 90 -7.33 21.72 -4.32
C LYS A 90 -6.57 21.49 -5.62
N ARG A 91 -7.03 20.53 -6.43
CA ARG A 91 -6.54 20.25 -7.79
C ARG A 91 -7.66 20.37 -8.79
N GLY A 92 -7.71 21.51 -9.48
CA GLY A 92 -8.84 21.84 -10.34
C GLY A 92 -10.15 21.89 -9.55
N ASP A 93 -11.07 20.98 -9.86
CA ASP A 93 -12.36 20.80 -9.19
C ASP A 93 -12.35 19.74 -8.07
N THR A 94 -11.20 19.12 -7.81
CA THR A 94 -11.03 18.05 -6.82
C THR A 94 -10.43 18.59 -5.53
N ASN A 95 -11.04 18.27 -4.40
CA ASN A 95 -10.53 18.51 -3.06
C ASN A 95 -9.93 17.22 -2.49
N ILE A 96 -8.70 17.32 -2.00
CA ILE A 96 -7.97 16.23 -1.35
C ILE A 96 -7.77 16.59 0.12
N TYR A 97 -8.23 15.70 0.99
CA TYR A 97 -8.23 15.84 2.45
C TYR A 97 -7.21 14.90 3.06
N TYR A 98 -6.06 15.44 3.45
CA TYR A 98 -4.98 14.66 4.06
C TYR A 98 -5.20 14.52 5.56
N CYS A 99 -5.61 13.32 5.99
CA CYS A 99 -5.95 13.01 7.37
C CYS A 99 -4.70 12.66 8.20
N ALA A 100 -4.84 12.70 9.53
CA ALA A 100 -3.80 12.21 10.44
C ALA A 100 -3.66 10.67 10.32
N PRO A 101 -2.47 10.11 10.63
CA PRO A 101 -2.24 8.67 10.57
C PRO A 101 -3.07 7.90 11.60
N VAL A 102 -3.49 6.67 11.28
CA VAL A 102 -4.34 5.87 12.17
C VAL A 102 -3.78 5.67 13.58
N GLY A 103 -2.46 5.54 13.72
CA GLY A 103 -1.83 5.22 15.00
C GLY A 103 -1.89 6.31 16.07
N VAL A 104 -2.16 7.56 15.68
CA VAL A 104 -2.33 8.67 16.65
C VAL A 104 -3.77 8.87 17.08
N HIS A 105 -4.72 8.09 16.53
CA HIS A 105 -6.12 8.22 16.89
C HIS A 105 -6.42 7.61 18.27
N PRO A 106 -7.21 8.27 19.14
CA PRO A 106 -7.57 7.72 20.46
C PRO A 106 -8.27 6.35 20.42
N SER A 107 -9.02 6.04 19.35
CA SER A 107 -9.66 4.71 19.18
C SER A 107 -8.67 3.54 19.20
N MET A 108 -7.37 3.77 18.95
CA MET A 108 -6.34 2.74 19.09
C MET A 108 -6.29 2.13 20.50
N THR A 109 -6.64 2.89 21.54
CA THR A 109 -6.70 2.38 22.92
C THR A 109 -7.65 1.19 23.03
N LYS A 110 -8.84 1.29 22.43
CA LYS A 110 -9.84 0.21 22.45
C LYS A 110 -9.33 -1.04 21.75
N LEU A 111 -8.62 -0.87 20.62
CA LEU A 111 -8.06 -2.00 19.86
C LEU A 111 -6.94 -2.68 20.63
N LEU A 112 -6.06 -1.91 21.30
CA LEU A 112 -4.99 -2.45 22.14
C LEU A 112 -5.55 -3.29 23.30
N LEU A 113 -6.59 -2.78 23.97
CA LEU A 113 -7.27 -3.49 25.05
C LEU A 113 -7.92 -4.79 24.55
N LYS A 114 -8.64 -4.72 23.42
CA LYS A 114 -9.25 -5.89 22.78
C LYS A 114 -8.20 -6.94 22.44
N ARG A 115 -7.10 -6.53 21.80
CA ARG A 115 -6.01 -7.43 21.42
C ARG A 115 -5.37 -8.10 22.63
N ALA A 116 -5.18 -7.35 23.71
CA ALA A 116 -4.63 -7.87 24.96
C ALA A 116 -5.55 -8.91 25.62
N ASP A 117 -6.87 -8.69 25.63
CA ASP A 117 -7.83 -9.65 26.18
C ASP A 117 -7.95 -10.91 25.32
N GLU A 118 -7.89 -10.77 24.00
CA GLU A 118 -7.99 -11.89 23.06
C GLU A 118 -6.80 -12.84 23.17
N VAL A 119 -5.59 -12.30 23.34
CA VAL A 119 -4.38 -13.12 23.43
C VAL A 119 -4.22 -13.80 24.79
N ALA A 120 -4.81 -13.23 25.84
CA ALA A 120 -4.72 -13.73 27.22
C ALA A 120 -6.12 -13.93 27.85
N PRO A 121 -6.97 -14.82 27.29
CA PRO A 121 -8.34 -14.97 27.73
C PRO A 121 -8.42 -15.48 29.17
N GLY A 122 -9.18 -14.76 30.01
CA GLY A 122 -9.39 -15.12 31.41
C GLY A 122 -8.22 -14.84 32.35
N VAL A 123 -7.15 -14.19 31.87
CA VAL A 123 -6.03 -13.77 32.71
C VAL A 123 -6.39 -12.45 33.41
N PRO A 124 -6.33 -12.36 34.75
CA PRO A 124 -6.71 -11.14 35.46
C PRO A 124 -5.76 -9.98 35.13
N ARG A 125 -6.32 -8.86 34.69
CA ARG A 125 -5.54 -7.68 34.31
C ARG A 125 -4.74 -7.14 35.51
N GLU A 126 -5.26 -7.23 36.72
CA GLU A 126 -4.61 -6.77 37.96
C GLU A 126 -3.36 -7.57 38.35
N GLN A 127 -3.11 -8.68 37.65
CA GLN A 127 -1.89 -9.49 37.75
C GLN A 127 -1.09 -9.49 36.44
N THR A 128 -1.37 -8.55 35.54
CA THR A 128 -0.84 -8.54 34.17
C THR A 128 -0.17 -7.20 33.86
N ALA A 129 1.04 -7.27 33.31
CA ALA A 129 1.68 -6.15 32.66
C ALA A 129 1.34 -6.15 31.16
N LEU A 130 0.81 -5.03 30.64
CA LEU A 130 0.63 -4.82 29.21
C LEU A 130 1.82 -4.06 28.64
N VAL A 131 2.57 -4.65 27.71
CA VAL A 131 3.71 -4.03 27.04
C VAL A 131 3.35 -3.74 25.59
N ILE A 132 3.34 -2.46 25.22
CA ILE A 132 3.11 -2.00 23.85
C ILE A 132 4.47 -1.81 23.19
N VAL A 133 4.74 -2.57 22.13
CA VAL A 133 6.08 -2.63 21.52
C VAL A 133 6.11 -1.88 20.19
N GLY A 134 7.02 -0.92 20.06
CA GLY A 134 7.28 -0.21 18.81
C GLY A 134 8.64 -0.51 18.23
N HIS A 135 8.90 0.00 17.02
CA HIS A 135 10.24 -0.03 16.44
C HIS A 135 11.20 0.87 17.24
N GLY A 136 10.77 2.11 17.49
CA GLY A 136 11.65 3.17 18.01
C GLY A 136 12.66 3.66 16.96
N THR A 137 13.06 4.92 17.07
CA THR A 137 14.24 5.45 16.40
C THR A 137 14.69 6.77 17.05
N SER A 138 16.00 6.88 17.27
CA SER A 138 16.63 8.15 17.70
C SER A 138 16.60 9.25 16.64
N LEU A 139 16.15 8.95 15.41
CA LEU A 139 16.10 9.92 14.31
C LEU A 139 14.89 10.86 14.40
N ASN A 140 13.82 10.47 15.11
CA ASN A 140 12.63 11.29 15.25
C ASN A 140 11.88 10.94 16.55
N GLU A 141 11.75 11.90 17.46
CA GLU A 141 11.09 11.72 18.77
C GLU A 141 9.61 11.32 18.63
N ASN A 142 8.93 11.73 17.56
CA ASN A 142 7.54 11.37 17.29
C ASN A 142 7.36 9.87 17.01
N SER A 143 8.44 9.13 16.73
CA SER A 143 8.37 7.68 16.50
C SER A 143 7.88 6.89 17.71
N THR A 144 8.15 7.39 18.92
CA THR A 144 7.73 6.77 20.19
C THR A 144 6.47 7.42 20.78
N LYS A 145 6.14 8.64 20.35
CA LYS A 145 5.09 9.46 20.96
C LYS A 145 3.74 8.76 20.95
N ALA A 146 3.32 8.17 19.82
CA ALA A 146 2.03 7.50 19.71
C ALA A 146 1.88 6.37 20.76
N ILE A 147 2.94 5.58 20.97
CA ILE A 147 2.94 4.49 21.96
C ILE A 147 2.88 5.05 23.39
N LYS A 148 3.68 6.09 23.69
CA LYS A 148 3.66 6.75 25.00
C LYS A 148 2.29 7.35 25.32
N ASP A 149 1.63 7.96 24.33
CA ASP A 149 0.27 8.47 24.47
C ASP A 149 -0.70 7.33 24.78
N GLN A 150 -0.63 6.19 24.05
CA GLN A 150 -1.49 5.02 24.33
C GLN A 150 -1.26 4.43 25.72
N VAL A 151 0.00 4.31 26.16
CA VAL A 151 0.33 3.88 27.53
C VAL A 151 -0.31 4.81 28.56
N THR A 152 -0.23 6.12 28.32
CA THR A 152 -0.83 7.14 29.19
C THR A 152 -2.35 7.01 29.24
N PHE A 153 -3.02 6.91 28.08
CA PHE A 153 -4.47 6.73 28.01
C PHE A 153 -4.95 5.45 28.68
N ILE A 154 -4.19 4.35 28.59
CA ILE A 154 -4.57 3.09 29.24
C ILE A 154 -4.38 3.19 30.76
N ARG A 155 -3.29 3.80 31.23
CA ARG A 155 -3.04 3.99 32.67
C ARG A 155 -4.10 4.90 33.30
N GLU A 156 -4.36 6.04 32.68
CA GLU A 156 -5.30 7.05 33.20
C GLU A 156 -6.76 6.61 33.04
N GLY A 157 -7.06 5.78 32.03
CA GLY A 157 -8.40 5.25 31.79
C GLY A 157 -8.85 4.16 32.77
N GLY A 158 -7.96 3.69 33.66
CA GLY A 158 -8.34 2.76 34.73
C GLY A 158 -8.75 1.37 34.25
N TYR A 159 -8.14 0.86 33.18
CA TYR A 159 -8.52 -0.42 32.56
C TYR A 159 -8.06 -1.69 33.31
N GLY A 160 -7.52 -1.54 34.52
CA GLY A 160 -7.27 -2.63 35.47
C GLY A 160 -5.96 -3.41 35.30
N PHE A 161 -5.08 -3.03 34.38
CA PHE A 161 -3.75 -3.65 34.28
C PHE A 161 -2.88 -3.32 35.49
N ALA A 162 -2.10 -4.29 35.98
CA ALA A 162 -1.13 -4.09 37.06
C ALA A 162 -0.08 -3.05 36.67
N GLU A 163 0.41 -3.17 35.43
CA GLU A 163 1.41 -2.30 34.84
C GLU A 163 1.08 -2.13 33.34
N VAL A 164 1.40 -0.97 32.77
CA VAL A 164 1.27 -0.72 31.32
C VAL A 164 2.56 -0.06 30.89
N LEU A 165 3.29 -0.59 29.92
CA LEU A 165 4.65 -0.19 29.59
C LEU A 165 4.79 0.02 28.08
N ASP A 166 5.62 0.99 27.69
CA ASP A 166 6.15 1.09 26.33
C ASP A 166 7.52 0.40 26.25
N ALA A 167 7.79 -0.27 25.15
CA ALA A 167 9.10 -0.86 24.86
C ALA A 167 9.43 -0.75 23.36
N TYR A 168 10.71 -0.74 23.02
CA TYR A 168 11.18 -0.53 21.65
C TYR A 168 12.27 -1.52 21.24
N MET A 169 12.46 -1.69 19.94
CA MET A 169 13.50 -2.57 19.39
C MET A 169 14.86 -1.88 19.34
N GLU A 170 14.90 -0.64 18.86
CA GLU A 170 16.14 0.08 18.52
C GLU A 170 16.56 1.13 19.55
N GLU A 171 15.73 1.43 20.54
CA GLU A 171 16.05 2.39 21.61
C GLU A 171 15.49 1.96 22.97
N ALA A 172 15.95 2.63 24.03
CA ALA A 172 15.47 2.34 25.38
C ALA A 172 14.08 2.98 25.63
N PRO A 173 13.21 2.34 26.44
CA PRO A 173 13.33 1.01 27.06
C PRO A 173 13.27 -0.14 26.03
N PHE A 174 14.26 -1.04 26.08
CA PHE A 174 14.38 -2.13 25.10
C PHE A 174 13.42 -3.29 25.43
N VAL A 175 12.70 -3.78 24.41
CA VAL A 175 11.80 -4.95 24.54
C VAL A 175 12.53 -6.21 25.00
N ALA A 176 13.82 -6.34 24.67
CA ALA A 176 14.67 -7.45 25.15
C ALA A 176 14.86 -7.49 26.67
N LYS A 177 14.50 -6.42 27.38
CA LYS A 177 14.60 -6.29 28.83
C LYS A 177 13.24 -6.31 29.53
N TRP A 178 12.20 -6.83 28.87
CA TRP A 178 10.83 -6.86 29.40
C TRP A 178 10.74 -7.48 30.80
N ASN A 179 11.57 -8.48 31.10
CA ASN A 179 11.64 -9.18 32.38
C ASN A 179 12.24 -8.33 33.52
N GLU A 180 13.10 -7.35 33.18
CA GLU A 180 13.65 -6.35 34.10
C GLU A 180 12.67 -5.19 34.32
N MET A 181 11.80 -4.92 33.35
CA MET A 181 10.88 -3.77 33.35
C MET A 181 9.60 -3.98 34.17
N SER A 182 9.19 -5.24 34.36
CA SER A 182 7.97 -5.59 35.10
C SER A 182 8.25 -6.65 36.16
N THR A 183 7.37 -6.77 37.15
CA THR A 183 7.37 -7.89 38.11
C THR A 183 6.07 -8.71 38.08
N ALA A 184 5.12 -8.35 37.21
CA ALA A 184 3.84 -9.02 37.11
C ALA A 184 4.00 -10.51 36.71
N PRO A 185 3.18 -11.43 37.27
CA PRO A 185 3.26 -12.85 36.94
C PRO A 185 2.80 -13.16 35.50
N ASN A 186 1.97 -12.30 34.92
CA ASN A 186 1.56 -12.38 33.52
C ASN A 186 2.04 -11.14 32.76
N VAL A 187 2.50 -11.33 31.52
CA VAL A 187 2.93 -10.25 30.63
C VAL A 187 2.25 -10.43 29.29
N VAL A 188 1.50 -9.42 28.85
CA VAL A 188 0.89 -9.38 27.52
C VAL A 188 1.65 -8.39 26.66
N VAL A 189 2.16 -8.85 25.53
CA VAL A 189 2.97 -8.04 24.61
C VAL A 189 2.18 -7.84 23.32
N VAL A 190 1.90 -6.58 22.99
CA VAL A 190 1.17 -6.19 21.78
C VAL A 190 2.06 -5.33 20.87
N PRO A 191 2.47 -5.83 19.69
CA PRO A 191 3.23 -5.04 18.72
C PRO A 191 2.39 -3.91 18.12
N PHE A 192 2.87 -2.67 18.25
CA PHE A 192 2.28 -1.47 17.65
C PHE A 192 2.82 -1.22 16.24
N PHE A 193 2.50 -2.16 15.34
CA PHE A 193 2.87 -2.15 13.92
C PHE A 193 1.62 -2.32 13.04
N ILE A 194 1.70 -1.90 11.78
CA ILE A 194 0.59 -2.04 10.84
C ILE A 194 0.44 -3.46 10.32
N ALA A 195 1.55 -4.19 10.18
CA ALA A 195 1.57 -5.52 9.62
C ALA A 195 2.55 -6.42 10.36
N ASP A 196 2.26 -7.72 10.33
CA ASP A 196 3.16 -8.79 10.79
C ASP A 196 4.29 -9.02 9.76
N GLY A 197 5.08 -7.98 9.54
CA GLY A 197 6.28 -8.05 8.72
C GLY A 197 7.44 -8.74 9.45
N LEU A 198 8.64 -8.65 8.85
CA LEU A 198 9.87 -9.27 9.38
C LEU A 198 10.09 -8.93 10.86
N HIS A 199 9.89 -7.69 11.28
CA HIS A 199 10.14 -7.28 12.68
C HIS A 199 9.19 -7.95 13.69
N SER A 200 7.87 -7.84 13.49
CA SER A 200 6.90 -8.42 14.42
C SER A 200 6.98 -9.94 14.42
N TYR A 201 7.27 -10.57 13.28
CA TYR A 201 7.27 -12.02 13.20
C TYR A 201 8.61 -12.69 13.55
N GLN A 202 9.73 -12.04 13.22
CA GLN A 202 11.06 -12.65 13.32
C GLN A 202 11.88 -12.08 14.47
N ASP A 203 11.90 -10.76 14.62
CA ASP A 203 12.83 -10.11 15.55
C ASP A 203 12.24 -10.04 16.97
N ILE A 204 10.99 -9.61 17.14
CA ILE A 204 10.38 -9.44 18.47
C ILE A 204 10.33 -10.77 19.24
N PRO A 205 9.91 -11.92 18.66
CA PRO A 205 9.94 -13.19 19.37
C PRO A 205 11.34 -13.59 19.87
N VAL A 206 12.38 -13.28 19.10
CA VAL A 206 13.78 -13.51 19.50
C VAL A 206 14.16 -12.58 20.65
N LEU A 207 13.83 -11.29 20.54
CA LEU A 207 14.11 -10.31 21.60
C LEU A 207 13.37 -10.66 22.91
N LEU A 208 12.15 -11.21 22.82
CA LEU A 208 11.38 -11.66 23.98
C LEU A 208 11.94 -12.95 24.61
N GLY A 209 12.77 -13.71 23.87
CA GLY A 209 13.27 -15.02 24.29
C GLY A 209 12.31 -16.18 24.01
N ILE A 210 11.32 -15.99 23.12
CA ILE A 210 10.39 -17.05 22.70
C ILE A 210 11.08 -18.04 21.76
N THR A 211 11.93 -17.53 20.85
CA THR A 211 12.72 -18.32 19.90
C THR A 211 14.19 -17.88 19.91
N ASN A 212 15.10 -18.77 19.49
CA ASN A 212 16.53 -18.45 19.45
C ASN A 212 17.01 -17.91 18.10
N GLU A 213 16.24 -18.12 17.02
CA GLU A 213 16.57 -17.66 15.67
C GLU A 213 15.35 -17.06 14.97
N PRO A 214 15.54 -16.10 14.04
CA PRO A 214 14.51 -15.63 13.12
C PRO A 214 13.86 -16.80 12.36
N THR A 215 12.54 -16.92 12.39
CA THR A 215 11.81 -17.96 11.64
C THR A 215 11.25 -17.43 10.31
N ALA A 216 10.74 -18.30 9.43
CA ALA A 216 10.15 -17.90 8.14
C ALA A 216 8.96 -16.92 8.30
N ALA A 217 8.50 -16.27 7.22
CA ALA A 217 7.44 -15.25 7.24
C ALA A 217 6.10 -15.71 7.90
N ALA A 218 5.23 -14.76 8.27
CA ALA A 218 3.99 -15.02 9.02
C ALA A 218 3.01 -15.99 8.32
N SER A 219 2.97 -15.98 6.98
CA SER A 219 2.20 -16.94 6.18
C SER A 219 2.75 -18.37 6.19
N GLN A 220 3.90 -18.61 6.83
CA GLN A 220 4.61 -19.89 6.82
C GLN A 220 4.90 -20.48 8.20
N ASN A 221 4.44 -19.88 9.31
CA ASN A 221 4.81 -20.38 10.63
C ASN A 221 3.79 -20.06 11.74
N ASP A 222 3.88 -20.80 12.85
CA ASP A 222 2.85 -20.90 13.89
C ASP A 222 3.17 -20.18 15.23
N VAL A 223 4.03 -19.16 15.22
CA VAL A 223 4.60 -18.59 16.46
C VAL A 223 3.55 -17.93 17.36
N PHE A 224 2.47 -17.37 16.80
CA PHE A 224 1.38 -16.76 17.58
C PHE A 224 0.46 -17.78 18.28
N TRP A 225 0.56 -19.07 17.94
CA TRP A 225 -0.45 -20.06 18.35
C TRP A 225 -0.12 -20.80 19.65
N HIS A 226 1.01 -20.49 20.29
CA HIS A 226 1.48 -21.21 21.50
C HIS A 226 1.50 -20.32 22.75
N ASN A 227 0.48 -19.48 22.91
CA ASN A 227 0.29 -18.73 24.14
C ASN A 227 -0.27 -19.61 25.28
N PRO A 228 0.19 -19.45 26.54
CA PRO A 228 1.32 -18.63 26.98
C PRO A 228 2.68 -19.30 26.81
N HIS A 229 3.73 -18.48 26.84
CA HIS A 229 5.13 -18.91 26.94
C HIS A 229 5.63 -18.76 28.39
N ASP A 230 6.14 -19.84 28.99
CA ASP A 230 6.75 -19.83 30.32
C ASP A 230 8.20 -19.32 30.23
N LEU A 231 8.43 -18.04 30.55
CA LEU A 231 9.74 -17.37 30.45
C LEU A 231 10.05 -16.61 31.74
N HIS A 232 11.28 -16.73 32.24
CA HIS A 232 11.72 -16.08 33.48
C HIS A 232 10.80 -16.31 34.70
N GLY A 233 10.14 -17.47 34.77
CA GLY A 233 9.19 -17.81 35.84
C GLY A 233 7.84 -17.09 35.74
N ARG A 234 7.49 -16.55 34.56
CA ARG A 234 6.28 -15.78 34.27
C ARG A 234 5.60 -16.32 33.02
N LYS A 235 4.31 -15.99 32.86
CA LYS A 235 3.54 -16.30 31.64
C LYS A 235 3.55 -15.12 30.69
N LEU A 236 4.20 -15.27 29.54
CA LEU A 236 4.22 -14.27 28.49
C LEU A 236 3.22 -14.63 27.38
N TYR A 237 2.38 -13.66 27.00
CA TYR A 237 1.43 -13.77 25.91
C TYR A 237 1.84 -12.80 24.81
N TYR A 238 2.01 -13.29 23.59
CA TYR A 238 2.44 -12.50 22.43
C TYR A 238 1.36 -12.46 21.36
N SER A 239 0.90 -11.26 21.00
CA SER A 239 -0.14 -11.08 19.98
C SER A 239 0.45 -10.78 18.60
N SER A 240 -0.37 -10.93 17.56
CA SER A 240 -0.11 -10.30 16.26
C SER A 240 -0.07 -8.78 16.38
N ALA A 241 0.49 -8.12 15.38
CA ALA A 241 0.55 -6.66 15.30
C ALA A 241 -0.84 -6.02 15.33
N ILE A 242 -0.95 -4.85 15.97
CA ILE A 242 -2.22 -4.15 16.15
C ILE A 242 -2.91 -3.84 14.82
N GLY A 243 -2.15 -3.58 13.76
CA GLY A 243 -2.69 -3.24 12.46
C GLY A 243 -3.37 -4.41 11.75
N THR A 244 -3.27 -5.65 12.23
CA THR A 244 -4.06 -6.78 11.71
C THR A 244 -5.44 -6.89 12.38
N GLU A 245 -5.76 -6.00 13.32
CA GLU A 245 -7.06 -5.97 13.97
C GLU A 245 -8.14 -5.52 12.99
N ALA A 246 -9.24 -6.28 12.88
CA ALA A 246 -10.31 -5.98 11.92
C ALA A 246 -10.95 -4.59 12.18
N LEU A 247 -11.00 -4.16 13.45
CA LEU A 247 -11.51 -2.85 13.84
C LEU A 247 -10.58 -1.68 13.44
N MET A 248 -9.41 -1.92 12.85
CA MET A 248 -8.59 -0.84 12.28
C MET A 248 -9.33 -0.11 11.14
N ALA A 249 -10.22 -0.79 10.43
CA ALA A 249 -11.13 -0.15 9.48
C ALA A 249 -11.98 0.95 10.15
N ASP A 250 -12.43 0.74 11.39
CA ASP A 250 -13.16 1.75 12.15
C ASP A 250 -12.26 2.94 12.51
N VAL A 251 -11.00 2.71 12.88
CA VAL A 251 -10.04 3.79 13.16
C VAL A 251 -9.77 4.65 11.92
N VAL A 252 -9.72 4.05 10.73
CA VAL A 252 -9.61 4.78 9.46
C VAL A 252 -10.83 5.69 9.25
N LEU A 253 -12.04 5.17 9.51
CA LEU A 253 -13.27 5.95 9.39
C LEU A 253 -13.36 7.06 10.43
N ASP A 254 -12.91 6.79 11.67
CA ASP A 254 -12.83 7.79 12.74
C ASP A 254 -11.91 8.94 12.34
N GLN A 255 -10.75 8.67 11.73
CA GLN A 255 -9.85 9.72 11.23
C GLN A 255 -10.53 10.64 10.21
N VAL A 256 -11.35 10.07 9.32
CA VAL A 256 -12.14 10.86 8.37
C VAL A 256 -13.21 11.69 9.09
N SER A 257 -13.89 11.11 10.07
CA SER A 257 -14.91 11.81 10.88
C SER A 257 -14.31 12.99 11.65
N ASP A 258 -13.18 12.77 12.31
CA ASP A 258 -12.42 13.79 13.04
C ASP A 258 -11.93 14.90 12.12
N PHE A 259 -11.44 14.54 10.93
CA PHE A 259 -11.05 15.51 9.92
C PHE A 259 -12.25 16.38 9.51
N LYS A 260 -13.38 15.76 9.16
CA LYS A 260 -14.60 16.48 8.77
C LYS A 260 -15.06 17.43 9.86
N THR A 261 -15.02 16.99 11.12
CA THR A 261 -15.40 17.81 12.27
C THR A 261 -14.45 18.99 12.46
N ARG A 262 -13.14 18.75 12.46
CA ARG A 262 -12.10 19.77 12.64
C ARG A 262 -12.13 20.84 11.56
N HIS A 263 -12.48 20.48 10.34
CA HIS A 263 -12.51 21.37 9.17
C HIS A 263 -13.91 21.83 8.76
N GLY A 264 -14.95 21.55 9.55
CA GLY A 264 -16.31 22.04 9.32
C GLY A 264 -16.98 21.48 8.05
N LEU A 265 -16.59 20.28 7.61
CA LEU A 265 -17.14 19.58 6.43
C LEU A 265 -18.43 18.80 6.76
N THR A 266 -18.94 18.90 7.99
CA THR A 266 -20.11 18.17 8.50
C THR A 266 -21.46 18.72 8.02
N LYS A 267 -21.47 19.81 7.23
CA LYS A 267 -22.70 20.29 6.58
C LYS A 267 -23.03 19.37 5.40
N GLU A 268 -23.87 18.38 5.66
CA GLU A 268 -24.51 17.58 4.61
C GLU A 268 -25.25 18.51 3.64
N THR A 269 -24.84 18.48 2.38
CA THR A 269 -25.83 18.58 1.31
C THR A 269 -26.62 17.29 1.35
N ALA A 270 -27.94 17.42 1.52
CA ALA A 270 -28.89 16.34 1.65
C ALA A 270 -28.53 15.14 0.77
N ALA A 271 -28.67 13.94 1.34
CA ALA A 271 -28.60 12.66 0.67
C ALA A 271 -29.38 12.71 -0.66
N GLY A 272 -28.65 12.93 -1.74
CA GLY A 272 -29.07 12.59 -3.07
C GLY A 272 -28.99 11.08 -3.17
N SER A 273 -30.04 10.40 -2.71
CA SER A 273 -30.33 9.03 -3.10
C SER A 273 -30.43 9.00 -4.63
N ASN A 274 -29.32 8.66 -5.25
CA ASN A 274 -29.22 7.87 -6.45
C ASN A 274 -27.73 7.52 -6.51
N ALA A 275 -27.42 6.23 -6.51
CA ALA A 275 -26.18 5.74 -7.06
C ALA A 275 -26.10 6.30 -8.49
N SER A 276 -25.53 7.49 -8.63
CA SER A 276 -24.99 7.96 -9.88
C SER A 276 -23.84 7.03 -10.11
N LEU A 277 -24.11 5.87 -10.72
CA LEU A 277 -23.12 5.07 -11.42
C LEU A 277 -22.21 6.09 -12.08
N LEU A 278 -20.97 6.21 -11.59
CA LEU A 278 -19.98 7.07 -12.20
C LEU A 278 -19.97 6.68 -13.67
N LYS A 279 -20.58 7.50 -14.53
CA LYS A 279 -20.71 7.15 -15.94
C LYS A 279 -19.29 7.00 -16.46
N HIS A 280 -18.97 5.82 -16.97
CA HIS A 280 -17.69 5.63 -17.61
C HIS A 280 -17.56 6.61 -18.78
N GLY A 281 -16.34 7.04 -19.08
CA GLY A 281 -16.10 7.84 -20.27
C GLY A 281 -16.49 7.06 -21.52
N GLU A 282 -16.85 7.76 -22.60
CA GLU A 282 -17.23 7.14 -23.89
C GLU A 282 -16.18 6.12 -24.39
N ALA A 283 -14.90 6.37 -24.13
CA ALA A 283 -13.82 5.47 -24.52
C ALA A 283 -13.81 4.16 -23.72
N LEU A 284 -14.10 4.21 -22.42
CA LEU A 284 -14.20 3.01 -21.60
C LEU A 284 -15.45 2.20 -21.96
N GLU A 285 -16.59 2.85 -22.22
CA GLU A 285 -17.79 2.18 -22.75
C GLU A 285 -17.52 1.52 -24.11
N PHE A 286 -16.77 2.18 -25.00
CA PHE A 286 -16.35 1.59 -26.26
C PHE A 286 -15.47 0.35 -26.05
N LEU A 287 -14.48 0.41 -25.14
CA LEU A 287 -13.62 -0.74 -24.82
C LEU A 287 -14.43 -1.92 -24.26
N LEU A 288 -15.36 -1.64 -23.35
CA LEU A 288 -16.21 -2.64 -22.69
C LEU A 288 -17.28 -3.25 -23.62
N SER A 289 -17.52 -2.65 -24.79
CA SER A 289 -18.48 -3.13 -25.79
C SER A 289 -17.84 -3.84 -26.98
N ARG A 290 -16.49 -3.98 -27.02
CA ARG A 290 -15.80 -4.63 -28.14
C ARG A 290 -16.15 -6.11 -28.25
N GLU A 291 -16.59 -6.51 -29.44
CA GLU A 291 -16.67 -7.93 -29.82
C GLU A 291 -15.26 -8.55 -29.80
N GLY A 292 -15.14 -9.73 -29.18
CA GLY A 292 -13.85 -10.43 -28.99
C GLY A 292 -13.02 -9.95 -27.80
N GLY A 293 -13.55 -9.04 -26.97
CA GLY A 293 -12.89 -8.59 -25.75
C GLY A 293 -11.69 -7.66 -26.01
N PHE A 294 -10.81 -7.55 -25.03
CA PHE A 294 -9.62 -6.71 -25.11
C PHE A 294 -8.47 -7.29 -24.27
N ARG A 295 -7.24 -6.86 -24.59
CA ARG A 295 -6.05 -7.22 -23.85
C ARG A 295 -5.50 -6.02 -23.09
N ILE A 296 -5.04 -6.25 -21.87
CA ILE A 296 -4.30 -5.29 -21.05
C ILE A 296 -3.10 -6.02 -20.41
N GLY A 297 -1.89 -5.59 -20.73
CA GLY A 297 -0.67 -6.31 -20.32
C GLY A 297 -0.66 -7.77 -20.76
N GLN A 298 -0.62 -8.68 -19.78
CA GLN A 298 -0.67 -10.14 -19.97
C GLN A 298 -2.07 -10.73 -19.74
N VAL A 299 -3.10 -9.90 -19.61
CA VAL A 299 -4.47 -10.35 -19.33
C VAL A 299 -5.35 -10.19 -20.56
N GLN A 300 -6.02 -11.26 -20.95
CA GLN A 300 -7.13 -11.24 -21.89
C GLN A 300 -8.44 -11.09 -21.11
N VAL A 301 -9.26 -10.12 -21.50
CA VAL A 301 -10.56 -9.80 -20.90
C VAL A 301 -11.64 -10.05 -21.93
N ASN A 302 -12.66 -10.83 -21.58
CA ASN A 302 -13.79 -11.11 -22.46
C ASN A 302 -15.10 -10.91 -21.73
N ARG A 303 -16.12 -10.50 -22.47
CA ARG A 303 -17.49 -10.36 -21.99
C ARG A 303 -18.31 -11.57 -22.40
N ASN A 304 -19.13 -12.08 -21.49
CA ASN A 304 -20.07 -13.15 -21.73
C ASN A 304 -21.43 -12.60 -22.18
N ASP A 305 -22.26 -13.44 -22.80
CA ASP A 305 -23.58 -13.05 -23.32
C ASP A 305 -24.55 -12.56 -22.23
N ASP A 306 -24.38 -13.04 -21.00
CA ASP A 306 -25.16 -12.64 -19.83
C ASP A 306 -24.70 -11.30 -19.20
N GLY A 307 -23.66 -10.68 -19.77
CA GLY A 307 -23.07 -9.43 -19.30
C GLY A 307 -22.00 -9.60 -18.22
N SER A 308 -21.72 -10.82 -17.76
CA SER A 308 -20.58 -11.13 -16.89
C SER A 308 -19.26 -11.09 -17.68
N TRP A 309 -18.15 -11.18 -16.95
CA TRP A 309 -16.80 -11.08 -17.49
C TRP A 309 -15.98 -12.30 -17.12
N HIS A 310 -15.05 -12.66 -18.01
CA HIS A 310 -13.98 -13.59 -17.66
C HIS A 310 -12.62 -13.07 -18.11
N CYS A 311 -11.62 -13.27 -17.26
CA CYS A 311 -10.24 -12.89 -17.50
C CYS A 311 -9.32 -14.11 -17.38
N HIS A 312 -8.28 -14.17 -18.20
CA HIS A 312 -7.21 -15.18 -18.10
C HIS A 312 -5.89 -14.62 -18.61
N HIS A 313 -4.78 -15.30 -18.33
CA HIS A 313 -3.50 -14.94 -18.92
C HIS A 313 -3.54 -15.15 -20.45
N VAL A 314 -2.93 -14.26 -21.25
CA VAL A 314 -2.97 -14.33 -22.74
C VAL A 314 -2.41 -15.66 -23.30
N ASP A 315 -1.43 -16.24 -22.62
CA ASP A 315 -0.83 -17.53 -22.99
C ASP A 315 -1.69 -18.76 -22.59
N ASP A 316 -2.80 -18.57 -21.87
CA ASP A 316 -3.71 -19.66 -21.47
C ASP A 316 -4.88 -19.87 -22.46
N ALA A 317 -4.91 -19.14 -23.58
CA ALA A 317 -6.04 -19.10 -24.51
C ALA A 317 -6.47 -20.49 -25.03
N GLU A 318 -5.51 -21.41 -25.21
CA GLU A 318 -5.73 -22.78 -25.71
C GLU A 318 -6.04 -23.80 -24.60
N ASN A 319 -5.85 -23.45 -23.31
CA ASN A 319 -5.95 -24.37 -22.17
C ASN A 319 -7.20 -24.15 -21.31
N ARG A 320 -8.37 -23.94 -21.92
CA ARG A 320 -9.57 -23.50 -21.19
C ARG A 320 -10.14 -24.51 -20.17
N GLY A 321 -9.81 -25.79 -20.28
CA GLY A 321 -10.32 -26.84 -19.39
C GLY A 321 -9.48 -27.14 -18.15
N GLY A 322 -8.28 -26.57 -18.04
CA GLY A 322 -7.30 -26.87 -16.98
C GLY A 322 -6.98 -25.72 -16.03
N LEU A 323 -7.69 -24.59 -16.13
CA LEU A 323 -7.40 -23.39 -15.35
C LEU A 323 -8.10 -23.43 -13.99
N GLN A 324 -7.42 -22.93 -12.96
CA GLN A 324 -8.02 -22.72 -11.64
C GLN A 324 -9.02 -21.56 -11.71
N ALA A 325 -10.26 -21.82 -11.30
CA ALA A 325 -11.32 -20.81 -11.28
C ALA A 325 -11.25 -19.94 -10.02
N PHE A 326 -11.41 -18.63 -10.22
CA PHE A 326 -11.48 -17.57 -9.22
C PHE A 326 -12.74 -16.73 -9.49
N LYS A 327 -13.35 -16.15 -8.45
CA LYS A 327 -14.72 -15.60 -8.56
C LYS A 327 -14.92 -14.24 -7.90
N THR A 328 -13.92 -13.72 -7.18
CA THR A 328 -14.00 -12.40 -6.57
C THR A 328 -12.95 -11.47 -7.15
N PRO A 329 -13.19 -10.15 -7.20
CA PRO A 329 -12.16 -9.20 -7.58
C PRO A 329 -10.87 -9.37 -6.76
N GLU A 330 -10.99 -9.62 -5.46
CA GLU A 330 -9.86 -9.81 -4.53
C GLU A 330 -8.96 -10.99 -4.92
N ASP A 331 -9.50 -12.03 -5.57
CA ASP A 331 -8.70 -13.13 -6.12
C ASP A 331 -7.67 -12.62 -7.15
N ALA A 332 -8.00 -11.56 -7.89
CA ALA A 332 -7.09 -10.92 -8.83
C ALA A 332 -5.83 -10.36 -8.14
N ARG A 333 -5.97 -9.89 -6.89
CA ARG A 333 -4.84 -9.47 -6.05
C ARG A 333 -3.93 -10.67 -5.76
N SER A 334 -4.51 -11.79 -5.31
CA SER A 334 -3.78 -13.03 -5.03
C SER A 334 -3.08 -13.58 -6.28
N ILE A 335 -3.72 -13.48 -7.45
CA ILE A 335 -3.13 -13.83 -8.74
C ILE A 335 -1.91 -12.96 -9.06
N ALA A 336 -1.99 -11.66 -8.77
CA ALA A 336 -0.95 -10.69 -9.07
C ALA A 336 0.20 -10.66 -8.03
N THR A 337 0.08 -11.35 -6.89
CA THR A 337 1.07 -11.31 -5.80
C THR A 337 2.37 -12.01 -6.14
N TYR A 338 2.32 -13.18 -6.77
CA TYR A 338 3.49 -14.00 -7.06
C TYR A 338 3.62 -14.34 -8.54
N ASP A 339 4.85 -14.59 -9.00
CA ASP A 339 5.12 -15.17 -10.31
C ASP A 339 5.01 -16.71 -10.29
N ASP A 340 5.19 -17.37 -11.44
CA ASP A 340 5.13 -18.83 -11.56
C ASP A 340 6.20 -19.56 -10.72
N ALA A 341 7.28 -18.88 -10.34
CA ALA A 341 8.34 -19.42 -9.49
C ALA A 341 8.11 -19.14 -7.99
N GLY A 342 7.00 -18.48 -7.63
CA GLY A 342 6.66 -18.11 -6.26
C GLY A 342 7.37 -16.85 -5.76
N ASN A 343 8.06 -16.09 -6.61
CA ASN A 343 8.69 -14.84 -6.20
C ASN A 343 7.64 -13.73 -6.10
N PHE A 344 7.80 -12.87 -5.09
CA PHE A 344 6.90 -11.74 -4.88
C PHE A 344 7.02 -10.69 -6.01
N ARG A 345 5.88 -10.29 -6.57
CA ARG A 345 5.76 -9.28 -7.63
C ARG A 345 5.45 -7.90 -7.05
N ALA A 346 6.47 -7.20 -6.58
CA ALA A 346 6.32 -5.81 -6.11
C ALA A 346 6.00 -4.81 -7.24
N LEU A 347 6.47 -5.11 -8.46
CA LEU A 347 6.13 -4.40 -9.71
C LEU A 347 5.13 -5.26 -10.50
N LYS A 348 3.85 -4.87 -10.51
CA LYS A 348 2.78 -5.63 -11.14
C LYS A 348 2.86 -5.62 -12.66
N THR A 349 3.57 -4.64 -13.22
CA THR A 349 3.82 -4.52 -14.66
C THR A 349 5.06 -5.24 -15.16
N ALA A 350 5.80 -5.95 -14.29
CA ALA A 350 6.80 -6.91 -14.76
C ALA A 350 6.13 -8.03 -15.58
N PRO A 351 6.74 -8.50 -16.69
CA PRO A 351 6.17 -9.50 -17.59
C PRO A 351 6.23 -10.93 -17.00
N THR A 352 5.76 -11.07 -15.76
CA THR A 352 5.88 -12.26 -14.90
C THR A 352 4.56 -12.63 -14.23
N LEU A 353 3.42 -12.12 -14.73
CA LEU A 353 2.12 -12.53 -14.22
C LEU A 353 1.98 -14.05 -14.39
N ARG A 354 1.65 -14.75 -13.30
CA ARG A 354 1.50 -16.21 -13.31
C ARG A 354 0.41 -16.68 -14.27
N ARG A 355 0.52 -17.91 -14.74
CA ARG A 355 -0.45 -18.56 -15.65
C ARG A 355 -1.38 -19.51 -14.89
N GLY A 356 -2.30 -20.18 -15.59
CA GLY A 356 -3.10 -21.29 -15.04
C GLY A 356 -4.35 -20.86 -14.27
N TRP A 357 -4.88 -19.66 -14.52
CA TRP A 357 -6.05 -19.13 -13.81
C TRP A 357 -7.11 -18.59 -14.77
N MET A 358 -8.35 -18.67 -14.31
CA MET A 358 -9.51 -18.02 -14.92
C MET A 358 -10.27 -17.27 -13.83
N LEU A 359 -10.48 -15.97 -14.03
CA LEU A 359 -11.22 -15.12 -13.11
C LEU A 359 -12.59 -14.77 -13.71
N GLU A 360 -13.66 -15.17 -13.04
CA GLU A 360 -15.04 -14.94 -13.44
C GLU A 360 -15.65 -13.82 -12.57
N LEU A 361 -16.20 -12.79 -13.20
CA LEU A 361 -16.69 -11.58 -12.51
C LEU A 361 -18.10 -11.24 -12.98
N SER A 362 -18.97 -10.88 -12.04
CA SER A 362 -20.41 -10.79 -12.29
C SER A 362 -20.81 -9.52 -13.05
N ASN A 363 -20.01 -8.46 -12.95
CA ASN A 363 -20.36 -7.14 -13.50
C ASN A 363 -19.10 -6.29 -13.79
N THR A 364 -19.31 -5.15 -14.45
CA THR A 364 -18.22 -4.23 -14.84
C THR A 364 -17.49 -3.62 -13.64
N SER A 365 -18.17 -3.34 -12.53
CA SER A 365 -17.51 -2.78 -11.34
C SER A 365 -16.51 -3.77 -10.74
N GLU A 366 -16.88 -5.05 -10.68
CA GLU A 366 -15.97 -6.14 -10.29
C GLU A 366 -14.79 -6.28 -11.27
N LEU A 367 -15.04 -6.17 -12.59
CA LEU A 367 -13.97 -6.16 -13.59
C LEU A 367 -12.97 -5.02 -13.35
N LEU A 368 -13.45 -3.78 -13.21
CA LEU A 368 -12.57 -2.63 -13.06
C LEU A 368 -11.73 -2.73 -11.79
N LEU A 369 -12.33 -3.20 -10.69
CA LEU A 369 -11.60 -3.44 -9.44
C LEU A 369 -10.54 -4.55 -9.61
N ALA A 370 -10.88 -5.65 -10.28
CA ALA A 370 -9.93 -6.72 -10.57
C ALA A 370 -8.77 -6.26 -11.46
N LEU A 371 -9.05 -5.41 -12.46
CA LEU A 371 -8.03 -4.81 -13.31
C LEU A 371 -7.10 -3.89 -12.52
N ASP A 372 -7.60 -3.13 -11.55
CA ASP A 372 -6.76 -2.33 -10.66
C ASP A 372 -5.92 -3.18 -9.70
N PHE A 373 -6.34 -4.40 -9.36
CA PHE A 373 -5.51 -5.33 -8.60
C PHE A 373 -4.44 -6.03 -9.45
N LEU A 374 -4.73 -6.31 -10.73
CA LEU A 374 -3.79 -6.92 -11.67
C LEU A 374 -2.76 -5.91 -12.19
N TYR A 375 -3.21 -4.73 -12.59
CA TYR A 375 -2.42 -3.64 -13.16
C TYR A 375 -2.92 -2.29 -12.62
N PRO A 376 -2.44 -1.86 -11.44
CA PRO A 376 -2.94 -0.68 -10.77
C PRO A 376 -2.95 0.58 -11.64
N ALA A 377 -4.07 1.31 -11.60
CA ALA A 377 -4.33 2.56 -12.29
C ALA A 377 -4.33 2.49 -13.82
N ALA A 378 -4.19 1.31 -14.42
CA ALA A 378 -3.96 1.20 -15.86
C ALA A 378 -5.11 1.76 -16.69
N VAL A 379 -6.37 1.51 -16.28
CA VAL A 379 -7.55 2.03 -16.98
C VAL A 379 -7.65 3.55 -16.85
N GLY A 380 -7.49 4.09 -15.64
CA GLY A 380 -7.58 5.54 -15.43
C GLY A 380 -6.44 6.31 -16.07
N LEU A 381 -5.21 5.78 -16.04
CA LEU A 381 -4.08 6.34 -16.78
C LEU A 381 -4.37 6.41 -18.29
N TRP A 382 -4.94 5.34 -18.85
CA TRP A 382 -5.34 5.31 -20.26
C TRP A 382 -6.42 6.34 -20.57
N GLU A 383 -7.45 6.48 -19.74
CA GLU A 383 -8.48 7.53 -19.89
C GLU A 383 -7.86 8.95 -19.87
N HIS A 384 -6.93 9.22 -18.95
CA HIS A 384 -6.21 10.51 -18.91
C HIS A 384 -5.33 10.75 -20.14
N TRP A 385 -4.70 9.71 -20.67
CA TRP A 385 -3.93 9.81 -21.91
C TRP A 385 -4.80 10.12 -23.12
N LEU A 386 -6.00 9.52 -23.21
CA LEU A 386 -7.00 9.84 -24.23
C LEU A 386 -7.51 11.28 -24.11
N GLY A 387 -7.70 11.75 -22.87
CA GLY A 387 -8.13 13.11 -22.55
C GLY A 387 -7.04 14.17 -22.68
N ASN A 388 -5.78 13.78 -22.90
CA ASN A 388 -4.60 14.65 -22.80
C ASN A 388 -4.49 15.37 -21.44
N THR A 389 -4.90 14.70 -20.36
CA THR A 389 -4.86 15.17 -18.96
C THR A 389 -3.88 14.36 -18.11
N LEU A 390 -2.94 13.66 -18.76
CA LEU A 390 -1.90 12.87 -18.10
C LEU A 390 -0.82 13.81 -17.55
N GLU A 391 -0.53 13.73 -16.26
CA GLU A 391 0.55 14.49 -15.63
C GLU A 391 1.79 13.61 -15.46
N SER A 392 2.69 13.69 -16.43
CA SER A 392 3.99 13.02 -16.38
C SER A 392 4.99 13.76 -15.48
N VAL A 393 5.92 13.01 -14.87
CA VAL A 393 6.98 13.54 -14.02
C VAL A 393 8.32 13.10 -14.57
N SER A 394 9.20 14.06 -14.87
CA SER A 394 10.52 13.77 -15.43
C SER A 394 11.41 12.96 -14.47
N LEU A 395 12.44 12.33 -15.03
CA LEU A 395 13.44 11.61 -14.24
C LEU A 395 14.17 12.55 -13.29
N ARG A 396 14.64 13.71 -13.78
CA ARG A 396 15.40 14.67 -12.97
C ARG A 396 14.58 15.22 -11.81
N GLU A 397 13.30 15.52 -12.01
CA GLU A 397 12.40 15.93 -10.94
C GLU A 397 12.23 14.82 -9.89
N THR A 398 11.99 13.59 -10.35
CA THR A 398 11.80 12.44 -9.45
C THR A 398 13.04 12.16 -8.61
N LEU A 399 14.23 12.14 -9.22
CA LEU A 399 15.49 11.93 -8.50
C LEU A 399 15.83 13.11 -7.58
N GLY A 400 15.45 14.34 -7.96
CA GLY A 400 15.67 15.56 -7.18
C GLY A 400 14.95 15.59 -5.84
N ARG A 401 13.78 14.94 -5.74
CA ARG A 401 12.97 14.87 -4.50
C ARG A 401 13.47 13.84 -3.48
N GLN A 402 14.41 12.97 -3.86
CA GLN A 402 14.83 11.87 -3.00
C GLN A 402 15.68 12.35 -1.82
N THR A 403 15.44 11.76 -0.65
CA THR A 403 16.12 12.09 0.61
C THR A 403 16.83 10.86 1.21
N GLY A 404 17.47 11.01 2.37
CA GLY A 404 18.11 9.91 3.07
C GLY A 404 19.18 9.21 2.23
N MET A 405 19.15 7.87 2.19
CA MET A 405 20.13 7.07 1.43
C MET A 405 19.99 7.19 -0.10
N TYR A 406 18.87 7.70 -0.60
CA TYR A 406 18.57 7.87 -2.03
C TYR A 406 18.89 9.28 -2.55
N ARG A 407 19.24 10.24 -1.68
CA ARG A 407 19.58 11.63 -2.06
C ARG A 407 20.68 11.75 -3.13
N PHE A 408 21.49 10.71 -3.29
CA PHE A 408 22.58 10.69 -4.26
C PHE A 408 22.15 10.23 -5.65
N ALA A 409 20.97 9.66 -5.81
CA ALA A 409 20.44 9.20 -7.09
C ALA A 409 20.43 10.32 -8.15
N LYS A 410 20.18 11.57 -7.73
CA LYS A 410 20.21 12.75 -8.61
C LYS A 410 21.56 13.06 -9.27
N ASN A 411 22.67 12.46 -8.80
CA ASN A 411 24.01 12.78 -9.28
C ASN A 411 24.48 11.93 -10.47
N ILE A 412 23.65 11.01 -10.98
CA ILE A 412 23.98 10.30 -12.22
C ILE A 412 24.01 11.27 -13.41
N THR A 413 24.94 11.10 -14.34
CA THR A 413 25.01 11.92 -15.57
C THR A 413 23.81 11.64 -16.49
N ASP A 414 23.59 12.48 -17.50
CA ASP A 414 22.49 12.25 -18.47
C ASP A 414 22.71 10.95 -19.26
N GLU A 415 23.94 10.64 -19.64
CA GLU A 415 24.29 9.40 -20.34
C GLU A 415 24.03 8.19 -19.45
N GLN A 416 24.42 8.26 -18.17
CA GLN A 416 24.15 7.21 -17.20
C GLN A 416 22.64 7.02 -16.98
N ALA A 417 21.88 8.11 -16.96
CA ALA A 417 20.43 8.08 -16.81
C ALA A 417 19.75 7.40 -17.99
N GLN A 418 20.11 7.77 -19.23
CA GLN A 418 19.56 7.15 -20.45
C GLN A 418 19.83 5.63 -20.49
N GLN A 419 21.07 5.22 -20.22
CA GLN A 419 21.45 3.80 -20.17
C GLN A 419 20.68 3.04 -19.09
N LEU A 420 20.64 3.60 -17.87
CA LEU A 420 19.94 2.99 -16.74
C LEU A 420 18.46 2.78 -17.03
N VAL A 421 17.80 3.76 -17.66
CA VAL A 421 16.38 3.63 -18.00
C VAL A 421 16.17 2.50 -19.01
N ALA A 422 17.03 2.34 -20.02
CA ALA A 422 16.93 1.22 -20.95
C ALA A 422 17.16 -0.15 -20.29
N GLU A 423 18.08 -0.22 -19.32
CA GLU A 423 18.37 -1.45 -18.57
C GLU A 423 17.22 -1.85 -17.63
N VAL A 424 16.65 -0.89 -16.91
CA VAL A 424 15.63 -1.14 -15.87
C VAL A 424 14.21 -1.22 -16.46
N CYS A 425 13.91 -0.46 -17.51
CA CYS A 425 12.56 -0.34 -18.07
C CYS A 425 12.39 -1.07 -19.41
N ASN A 426 13.26 -2.02 -19.74
CA ASN A 426 13.19 -2.77 -21.00
C ASN A 426 11.81 -3.44 -21.18
N PRO A 427 11.05 -3.15 -22.26
CA PRO A 427 9.68 -3.62 -22.42
C PRO A 427 9.54 -5.11 -22.66
N THR A 428 10.58 -5.76 -23.17
CA THR A 428 10.58 -7.18 -23.49
C THR A 428 10.88 -8.05 -22.26
N SER A 429 11.60 -7.52 -21.27
CA SER A 429 12.17 -8.33 -20.19
C SER A 429 11.95 -7.80 -18.77
N LYS A 430 11.61 -6.52 -18.59
CA LYS A 430 11.57 -5.88 -17.26
C LYS A 430 10.22 -5.27 -16.91
N CYS A 431 9.62 -4.51 -17.82
CA CYS A 431 8.39 -3.77 -17.50
C CYS A 431 7.52 -3.56 -18.75
N LEU A 432 6.27 -3.98 -18.71
CA LEU A 432 5.32 -3.84 -19.81
C LEU A 432 4.86 -2.40 -20.07
N ARG A 433 5.29 -1.42 -19.26
CA ARG A 433 4.82 -0.05 -19.36
C ARG A 433 5.48 0.74 -20.49
N ALA A 434 4.68 1.52 -21.20
CA ALA A 434 5.13 2.57 -22.10
C ALA A 434 5.41 3.87 -21.31
N ILE A 435 6.59 4.46 -21.50
CA ILE A 435 7.03 5.64 -20.75
C ILE A 435 6.45 6.92 -21.35
N SER A 436 5.80 7.73 -20.52
CA SER A 436 5.27 9.05 -20.90
C SER A 436 6.07 10.24 -20.34
N TRP A 437 7.12 9.97 -19.57
CA TRP A 437 8.00 10.98 -18.98
C TRP A 437 9.33 11.09 -19.72
N SER A 438 9.95 12.26 -19.58
CA SER A 438 11.21 12.64 -20.20
C SER A 438 12.37 12.62 -19.19
N LEU A 439 13.60 12.83 -19.66
CA LEU A 439 14.75 12.99 -18.77
C LEU A 439 14.57 14.23 -17.89
N ASP A 440 14.26 15.37 -18.51
CA ASP A 440 13.89 16.64 -17.88
C ASP A 440 12.88 17.43 -18.76
N SER A 441 12.65 18.71 -18.48
CA SER A 441 11.72 19.57 -19.22
C SER A 441 12.11 19.84 -20.67
N GLU A 442 13.38 19.64 -21.05
CA GLU A 442 13.93 19.97 -22.37
C GLU A 442 14.40 18.71 -23.13
N GLN A 443 14.83 17.67 -22.41
CA GLN A 443 15.46 16.48 -22.98
C GLN A 443 14.55 15.24 -22.92
N PRO A 444 14.23 14.62 -24.07
CA PRO A 444 13.47 13.37 -24.09
C PRO A 444 14.35 12.18 -23.66
N LEU A 445 13.71 11.03 -23.41
CA LEU A 445 14.42 9.76 -23.37
C LEU A 445 14.75 9.32 -24.79
N THR A 446 16.00 8.89 -25.01
CA THR A 446 16.49 8.45 -26.32
C THR A 446 16.76 6.95 -26.37
N ALA A 447 16.97 6.32 -25.21
CA ALA A 447 17.33 4.90 -25.13
C ALA A 447 16.14 3.94 -25.18
N LEU A 448 14.92 4.43 -25.01
CA LEU A 448 13.67 3.69 -25.16
C LEU A 448 12.67 4.51 -25.97
N PRO A 449 11.80 3.86 -26.76
CA PRO A 449 10.74 4.58 -27.45
C PRO A 449 9.75 5.18 -26.43
N THR A 450 9.50 6.49 -26.52
CA THR A 450 8.51 7.19 -25.68
C THR A 450 7.12 7.10 -26.30
N LEU A 451 6.08 7.30 -25.50
CA LEU A 451 4.69 7.41 -25.98
C LEU A 451 4.51 8.50 -27.05
N GLU A 452 5.30 9.56 -27.02
CA GLU A 452 5.28 10.64 -28.02
C GLU A 452 5.74 10.16 -29.40
N GLN A 453 6.61 9.15 -29.46
CA GLN A 453 7.03 8.54 -30.73
C GLN A 453 5.94 7.66 -31.36
N MET A 454 4.85 7.37 -30.64
CA MET A 454 3.72 6.60 -31.17
C MET A 454 2.75 7.44 -32.02
N ASN A 455 2.95 8.77 -32.20
CA ASN A 455 2.29 9.67 -33.17
C ASN A 455 0.97 9.15 -33.79
N CYS A 456 -0.03 8.93 -32.95
CA CYS A 456 -1.28 8.25 -33.28
C CYS A 456 -2.42 9.28 -33.14
N ASN A 457 -3.22 9.44 -34.19
CA ASN A 457 -4.36 10.37 -34.20
C ASN A 457 -5.42 9.96 -33.16
N SER A 458 -6.39 10.83 -32.85
CA SER A 458 -7.39 10.59 -31.81
C SER A 458 -8.20 9.29 -32.01
N GLU A 459 -8.50 8.93 -33.26
CA GLU A 459 -9.17 7.67 -33.62
C GLU A 459 -8.28 6.45 -33.34
N CYS A 460 -7.02 6.51 -33.74
CA CYS A 460 -6.01 5.49 -33.46
C CYS A 460 -5.85 5.29 -31.94
N LYS A 461 -5.79 6.38 -31.15
CA LYS A 461 -5.69 6.30 -29.68
C LYS A 461 -6.92 5.60 -29.06
N ARG A 462 -8.13 5.91 -29.54
CA ARG A 462 -9.38 5.25 -29.08
C ARG A 462 -9.45 3.77 -29.47
N SER A 463 -8.87 3.41 -30.62
CA SER A 463 -8.82 2.01 -31.10
C SER A 463 -7.72 1.18 -30.43
N SER A 464 -6.70 1.85 -29.90
CA SER A 464 -5.57 1.22 -29.21
C SER A 464 -6.03 0.61 -27.88
N LEU A 465 -5.64 -0.63 -27.65
CA LEU A 465 -5.86 -1.32 -26.37
C LEU A 465 -5.21 -0.52 -25.23
N PRO A 466 -5.69 -0.63 -23.98
CA PRO A 466 -5.06 0.05 -22.85
C PRO A 466 -3.58 -0.34 -22.74
N SER A 467 -2.71 0.54 -23.22
CA SER A 467 -1.29 0.46 -22.97
C SER A 467 -1.10 0.68 -21.48
N LEU A 468 -0.28 -0.16 -20.84
CA LEU A 468 0.16 0.10 -19.48
C LEU A 468 1.06 1.35 -19.55
N LEU A 469 0.63 2.47 -18.98
CA LEU A 469 1.39 3.73 -19.03
C LEU A 469 2.28 3.88 -17.79
N CYS A 470 3.44 4.50 -17.95
CA CYS A 470 4.33 4.89 -16.85
C CYS A 470 4.45 6.41 -16.83
N VAL A 471 3.83 7.06 -15.84
CA VAL A 471 3.79 8.52 -15.70
C VAL A 471 4.93 9.11 -14.90
N ALA A 472 5.65 8.28 -14.14
CA ALA A 472 6.79 8.72 -13.37
C ALA A 472 7.76 7.53 -13.13
N PRO A 473 9.07 7.77 -13.05
CA PRO A 473 10.04 6.75 -12.68
C PRO A 473 9.66 6.05 -11.37
N CYS A 474 9.77 4.71 -11.34
CA CYS A 474 9.39 3.91 -10.19
C CYS A 474 10.54 3.73 -9.19
N GLY A 475 10.24 3.09 -8.04
CA GLY A 475 11.24 2.80 -7.00
C GLY A 475 12.46 2.02 -7.50
N GLN A 476 12.30 1.14 -8.50
CA GLN A 476 13.43 0.40 -9.09
C GLN A 476 14.40 1.34 -9.83
N VAL A 477 13.89 2.32 -10.57
CA VAL A 477 14.70 3.33 -11.25
C VAL A 477 15.46 4.18 -10.23
N ILE A 478 14.78 4.60 -9.14
CA ILE A 478 15.39 5.37 -8.06
C ILE A 478 16.52 4.58 -7.37
N SER A 479 16.28 3.31 -7.05
CA SER A 479 17.27 2.43 -6.41
C SER A 479 18.48 2.20 -7.31
N ALA A 480 18.26 1.87 -8.59
CA ALA A 480 19.33 1.69 -9.55
C ALA A 480 20.16 2.97 -9.72
N ALA A 481 19.52 4.14 -9.74
CA ALA A 481 20.21 5.42 -9.87
C ALA A 481 21.08 5.71 -8.64
N ALA A 482 20.58 5.41 -7.44
CA ALA A 482 21.36 5.52 -6.21
C ALA A 482 22.58 4.59 -6.21
N GLU A 483 22.43 3.35 -6.68
CA GLU A 483 23.52 2.38 -6.80
C GLU A 483 24.60 2.84 -7.81
N ARG A 484 24.19 3.24 -9.03
CA ARG A 484 25.11 3.72 -10.07
C ARG A 484 25.88 4.97 -9.62
N SER A 485 25.22 5.86 -8.88
CA SER A 485 25.87 7.03 -8.27
C SER A 485 26.92 6.64 -7.22
N ARG A 486 26.67 5.62 -6.40
CA ARG A 486 27.64 5.11 -5.41
C ARG A 486 28.86 4.50 -6.09
N LEU A 487 28.65 3.66 -7.10
CA LEU A 487 29.74 3.01 -7.85
C LEU A 487 30.66 4.03 -8.53
N SER A 488 30.07 5.04 -9.19
CA SER A 488 30.83 6.09 -9.89
C SER A 488 31.76 6.89 -8.95
N ARG A 489 31.34 7.09 -7.69
CA ARG A 489 32.14 7.78 -6.66
C ARG A 489 33.29 6.94 -6.12
N THR A 490 33.15 5.62 -6.11
CA THR A 490 34.20 4.71 -5.67
C THR A 490 35.30 4.63 -6.73
N THR A 491 34.93 4.58 -8.01
CA THR A 491 35.88 4.57 -9.13
C THR A 491 36.61 5.90 -9.33
N SER A 492 36.02 7.04 -8.95
CA SER A 492 36.69 8.35 -9.04
C SER A 492 37.64 8.65 -7.87
N ARG A 493 37.75 7.76 -6.89
CA ARG A 493 38.64 7.88 -5.71
C ARG A 493 39.86 6.93 -5.76
N GLN A 494 39.93 6.09 -6.78
CA GLN A 494 41.12 5.35 -7.18
C GLN A 494 41.80 6.12 -8.32
#